data_AF-A0AAP8T1Y4-F1
#
_entry.id   AF-A0AAP8T1Y4-F1
#
_cell.length_a   1.000
_cell.length_b   1.000
_cell.length_c   1.000
_cell.angle_alpha   90.00
_cell.angle_beta   90.00
_cell.angle_gamma   90.00
#
_symmetry.space_group_name_H-M   'P 1'
#
loop_
_entity.id
_entity.type
_entity.pdbx_description
1 polymer ?
#
loop_
_entity_poly.entity_id
_entity_poly.type
_entity_poly.pdbx_seq_one_letter_code
_entity_poly.pdbx_strand_id
1 'polypeptide(L)'
;KVKPEVRADILFRAAAIIRRRKHEFSALLTKEAGKPWNEADADTAEAIDFLEFYARQMLQLKDGIPVESRPGEYNRFNYIPLGVG
;
A
#
# COMPACT_ATOMS: atom_id res chain seq x y z
N LYS A 1 -3.80 0.79 19.37
CA LYS A 1 -3.33 1.15 18.00
C LYS A 1 -3.01 -0.14 17.24
N VAL A 2 -3.39 -0.26 15.97
CA VAL A 2 -3.11 -1.45 15.14
C VAL A 2 -1.66 -1.45 14.67
N LYS A 3 -0.99 -2.60 14.69
CA LYS A 3 0.41 -2.76 14.25
C LYS A 3 0.56 -2.47 12.75
N PRO A 4 1.66 -1.85 12.27
CA PRO A 4 1.88 -1.58 10.85
C PRO A 4 1.75 -2.82 9.96
N GLU A 5 2.21 -3.98 10.44
CA GLU A 5 2.15 -5.26 9.71
C GLU A 5 0.71 -5.70 9.44
N VAL A 6 -0.19 -5.50 10.41
CA VAL A 6 -1.62 -5.82 10.25
C VAL A 6 -2.27 -4.91 9.21
N ARG A 7 -1.84 -3.64 9.14
CA ARG A 7 -2.33 -2.72 8.09
C ARG A 7 -1.80 -3.10 6.70
N ALA A 8 -0.53 -3.49 6.61
CA ALA A 8 0.07 -3.97 5.36
C ALA A 8 -0.60 -5.27 4.87
N ASP A 9 -0.94 -6.19 5.77
CA ASP A 9 -1.63 -7.44 5.42
C ASP A 9 -2.99 -7.18 4.75
N ILE A 10 -3.74 -6.16 5.19
CA ILE A 10 -5.01 -5.77 4.55
C ILE A 10 -4.77 -5.39 3.09
N LEU A 11 -3.72 -4.62 2.80
CA LEU A 11 -3.37 -4.24 1.42
C LEU A 11 -2.96 -5.44 0.58
N PHE A 12 -2.14 -6.36 1.10
CA PHE A 12 -1.78 -7.59 0.39
C PHE A 12 -3.02 -8.46 0.08
N ARG A 13 -3.95 -8.58 1.04
CA ARG A 13 -5.20 -9.32 0.84
C ARG A 13 -6.08 -8.65 -0.20
N ALA A 14 -6.19 -7.32 -0.19
CA ALA A 14 -6.91 -6.57 -1.20
C ALA A 14 -6.29 -6.78 -2.61
N ALA A 15 -4.97 -6.68 -2.73
CA ALA A 15 -4.24 -6.92 -3.98
C ALA A 15 -4.52 -8.34 -4.51
N ALA A 16 -4.50 -9.35 -3.65
CA ALA A 16 -4.82 -10.73 -4.02
C ALA A 16 -6.29 -10.91 -4.48
N ILE A 17 -7.24 -10.21 -3.87
CA ILE A 17 -8.65 -10.24 -4.28
C ILE A 17 -8.83 -9.58 -5.65
N ILE A 18 -8.26 -8.38 -5.85
CA ILE A 18 -8.34 -7.66 -7.12
C ILE A 18 -7.68 -8.46 -8.23
N ARG A 19 -6.50 -9.05 -7.98
CA ARG A 19 -5.81 -9.92 -8.95
C ARG A 19 -6.64 -11.11 -9.40
N ARG A 20 -7.35 -11.78 -8.48
CA ARG A 20 -8.27 -12.88 -8.82
C ARG A 20 -9.50 -12.44 -9.63
N ARG A 21 -9.88 -11.16 -9.50
CA ARG A 21 -11.04 -10.55 -10.15
C ARG A 21 -10.63 -9.50 -11.19
N LYS A 22 -9.41 -9.56 -11.74
CA LYS A 22 -8.81 -8.49 -12.55
C LYS A 22 -9.74 -8.01 -13.65
N HIS A 23 -10.24 -8.95 -14.46
CA HIS A 23 -11.11 -8.63 -15.59
C HIS A 23 -12.47 -8.06 -15.18
N GLU A 24 -12.97 -8.37 -13.99
CA GLU A 24 -14.20 -7.79 -13.48
C GLU A 24 -14.00 -6.29 -13.20
N PHE A 25 -12.89 -5.93 -12.53
CA PHE A 25 -12.55 -4.52 -12.29
C PHE A 25 -12.23 -3.77 -13.57
N SER A 26 -11.49 -4.36 -14.51
CA SER A 26 -11.23 -3.75 -15.81
C SER A 26 -12.52 -3.54 -16.60
N ALA A 27 -13.45 -4.49 -16.58
CA ALA A 27 -14.76 -4.34 -17.23
C ALA A 27 -15.59 -3.21 -16.59
N LEU A 28 -15.53 -3.03 -15.27
CA LEU A 28 -16.17 -1.89 -14.60
C LEU A 28 -15.58 -0.56 -15.05
N LEU A 29 -14.24 -0.45 -15.15
CA LEU A 29 -13.59 0.76 -15.65
C LEU A 29 -14.00 1.08 -17.10
N THR A 30 -14.14 0.06 -17.96
CA THR A 30 -14.67 0.26 -19.31
C THR A 30 -16.14 0.68 -19.28
N LYS A 31 -16.99 0.02 -18.48
CA LYS A 31 -18.44 0.26 -18.47
C LYS A 31 -18.83 1.59 -17.82
N GLU A 32 -18.19 1.96 -16.73
CA GLU A 32 -18.57 3.12 -15.91
C GLU A 32 -17.75 4.36 -16.27
N ALA A 33 -16.46 4.20 -16.57
CA ALA A 33 -15.57 5.32 -16.89
C ALA A 33 -15.23 5.44 -18.39
N GLY A 34 -15.74 4.53 -19.22
CA GLY A 34 -15.54 4.57 -20.68
C GLY A 34 -14.12 4.23 -21.14
N LYS A 35 -13.29 3.65 -20.27
CA LYS A 35 -11.88 3.37 -20.59
C LYS A 35 -11.75 2.29 -21.67
N PRO A 36 -10.90 2.50 -22.69
CA PRO A 36 -10.46 1.43 -23.60
C PRO A 36 -9.91 0.23 -22.81
N TRP A 37 -10.04 -0.98 -23.36
CA TRP A 37 -9.73 -2.22 -22.62
C TRP A 37 -8.29 -2.29 -22.13
N ASN A 38 -7.35 -1.82 -22.94
CA ASN A 38 -5.93 -1.75 -22.59
C ASN A 38 -5.67 -0.78 -21.43
N GLU A 39 -6.32 0.38 -21.43
CA GLU A 39 -6.20 1.36 -20.34
C GLU A 39 -6.85 0.82 -19.06
N ALA A 40 -8.02 0.21 -19.16
CA ALA A 40 -8.71 -0.39 -18.02
C ALA A 40 -7.91 -1.54 -17.37
N ASP A 41 -7.28 -2.39 -18.19
CA ASP A 41 -6.42 -3.47 -17.72
C ASP A 41 -5.16 -2.92 -17.04
N ALA A 42 -4.54 -1.88 -17.63
CA ALA A 42 -3.38 -1.20 -17.08
C ALA A 42 -3.68 -0.53 -15.73
N ASP A 43 -4.77 0.23 -15.63
CA ASP A 43 -5.24 0.83 -14.38
C ASP A 43 -5.51 -0.22 -13.28
N THR A 44 -6.11 -1.34 -13.65
CA THR A 44 -6.38 -2.43 -12.68
C THR A 44 -5.07 -3.04 -12.19
N ALA A 45 -4.07 -3.19 -13.06
CA ALA A 45 -2.74 -3.65 -12.69
C ALA A 45 -2.02 -2.62 -11.80
N GLU A 46 -2.08 -1.33 -12.13
CA GLU A 46 -1.49 -0.26 -11.33
C GLU A 46 -2.11 -0.19 -9.92
N ALA A 47 -3.43 -0.38 -9.80
CA ALA A 47 -4.09 -0.45 -8.51
C ALA A 47 -3.55 -1.60 -7.64
N ILE A 48 -3.28 -2.76 -8.25
CA ILE A 48 -2.64 -3.89 -7.56
C ILE A 48 -1.21 -3.52 -7.14
N ASP A 49 -0.45 -2.87 -8.03
CA ASP A 49 0.93 -2.46 -7.76
C ASP A 49 1.00 -1.46 -6.61
N PHE A 50 0.10 -0.48 -6.53
CA PHE A 50 0.04 0.46 -5.41
C PHE A 50 -0.19 -0.26 -4.08
N LEU A 51 -1.13 -1.20 -4.03
CA LEU A 51 -1.42 -1.97 -2.82
C LEU A 51 -0.19 -2.77 -2.38
N GLU A 52 0.49 -3.46 -3.29
CA GLU A 52 1.69 -4.23 -2.96
C GLU A 52 2.87 -3.35 -2.58
N PHE A 53 3.12 -2.29 -3.35
CA PHE A 53 4.21 -1.36 -3.11
C PHE A 53 4.06 -0.71 -1.74
N TYR A 54 2.93 -0.08 -1.45
CA TYR A 54 2.75 0.62 -0.17
C TYR A 54 2.72 -0.33 1.02
N ALA A 55 2.21 -1.55 0.87
CA ALA A 55 2.32 -2.57 1.91
C ALA A 55 3.78 -2.87 2.25
N ARG A 56 4.63 -3.12 1.23
CA ARG A 56 6.06 -3.39 1.40
C ARG A 56 6.82 -2.19 1.96
N GLN A 57 6.52 -0.97 1.49
CA GLN A 57 7.13 0.25 2.01
C GLN A 57 6.79 0.47 3.48
N MET A 58 5.55 0.24 3.90
CA MET A 58 5.18 0.37 5.32
C MET A 58 5.92 -0.67 6.19
N LEU A 59 6.18 -1.87 5.68
CA LEU A 59 6.99 -2.86 6.39
C LEU A 59 8.46 -2.45 6.55
N GLN A 60 9.00 -1.66 5.63
CA GLN A 60 10.35 -1.07 5.76
C GLN A 60 10.35 0.10 6.74
N LEU A 61 9.37 1.01 6.64
CA LEU A 61 9.31 2.23 7.43
C LEU A 61 8.96 2.01 8.90
N LYS A 62 8.35 0.87 9.26
CA LYS A 62 7.86 0.60 10.62
C LYS A 62 8.95 0.62 11.68
N ASP A 63 10.19 0.30 11.31
CA ASP A 63 11.33 0.21 12.22
C ASP A 63 12.11 1.54 12.31
N GLY A 64 11.64 2.58 11.60
CA GLY A 64 12.30 3.87 11.57
C GLY A 64 13.57 3.87 10.72
N ILE A 65 14.47 4.80 11.03
CA ILE A 65 15.79 4.92 10.40
C ILE A 65 16.82 4.93 11.53
N PRO A 66 17.95 4.22 11.40
CA PRO A 66 19.03 4.29 12.36
C PRO A 66 19.48 5.73 12.60
N VAL A 67 19.66 6.08 13.88
CA VAL A 67 20.18 7.38 14.30
C VAL A 67 21.38 7.18 15.21
N GLU A 68 22.40 8.00 15.03
CA GLU A 68 23.58 7.98 15.88
C GLU A 68 23.23 8.46 17.29
N SER A 69 23.70 7.71 18.29
CA SER A 69 23.53 8.07 19.71
C SER A 69 24.90 8.28 20.34
N ARG A 70 25.06 9.37 21.07
CA ARG A 70 26.28 9.62 21.86
C ARG A 70 26.28 8.72 23.11
N PRO A 71 27.44 8.52 23.76
CA PRO A 71 27.49 7.77 25.02
C PRO A 71 26.49 8.33 26.05
N GLY A 72 25.59 7.47 26.52
CA GLY A 72 24.53 7.82 27.48
C GLY A 72 23.19 8.23 26.85
N GLU A 73 23.10 8.36 25.53
CA GLU A 73 21.87 8.69 24.81
C GLU A 73 21.24 7.46 24.14
N TYR A 74 19.91 7.50 23.97
CA TYR A 74 19.14 6.46 23.28
C TYR A 74 18.12 7.10 22.33
N ASN A 75 18.62 7.61 21.20
CA ASN A 75 17.79 8.30 20.22
C ASN A 75 17.04 7.29 19.34
N ARG A 76 15.79 7.62 18.98
CA ARG A 76 14.94 6.82 18.09
C ARG A 76 14.16 7.71 17.14
N PHE A 77 14.05 7.28 15.89
CA PHE A 77 13.25 7.93 14.87
C PHE A 77 12.11 7.01 14.45
N ASN A 78 10.86 7.49 14.46
CA ASN A 78 9.69 6.70 14.10
C ASN A 78 8.67 7.58 13.34
N TYR A 79 7.89 6.95 12.46
CA TYR A 79 6.76 7.61 11.78
C TYR A 79 5.44 7.38 12.53
N ILE A 80 4.59 8.41 12.58
CA ILE A 80 3.23 8.33 13.12
C ILE A 80 2.20 8.84 12.09
N PRO A 81 0.98 8.27 12.06
CA PRO A 81 -0.08 8.79 11.19
C PRO A 81 -0.55 10.17 11.66
N LEU A 82 -0.93 11.03 10.73
CA LEU A 82 -1.38 12.39 11.02
C LEU A 82 -2.78 12.46 11.64
N GLY A 83 -3.69 11.57 11.24
CA GLY A 83 -5.10 11.60 11.66
C GLY A 83 -6.02 12.12 10.56
N VAL A 84 -7.24 12.49 10.93
CA VAL A 84 -8.21 13.13 10.02
C VAL A 84 -8.03 14.64 10.13
N GLY A 85 -7.95 15.33 8.99
CA GLY A 85 -7.89 16.79 8.89
C GLY A 85 -9.22 17.41 8.50
#